data_AF-A0A9W6BCM7-F1
#
_entry.id   AF-A0A9W6BCM7-F1
#
_cell.length_a   1.000
_cell.length_b   1.000
_cell.length_c   1.000
_cell.angle_alpha   90.00
_cell.angle_beta   90.00
_cell.angle_gamma   90.00
#
_symmetry.space_group_name_H-M   'P 1'
#
loop_
_entity.id
_entity.type
_entity.pdbx_description
1 polymer ?
#
loop_
_entity_poly.entity_id
_entity_poly.type
_entity_poly.pdbx_seq_one_letter_code
_entity_poly.pdbx_strand_id
1 'polypeptide(L)'
;MQTAEQQQGLPRRRDYTDELLRSFPGAQVVNPEGSVVDLPFQLPNGRQTALRISLPALFPHDRPVLCVLVPLQHRAVDAGGRVHVRAVDVWGTPGLPQRGGTPSGVAPADLVVVVREAIVELLGEAAAAKQGLLRGPTGISGGGGGDVPGAAAGMARAGGGREGDIISLSGGMADGYAAGSRGGGGGGGGASSDPTAFLEGLSSAKLLELLGDEAELRKAAASWLKDTPAARTLDDVRLQNRSLAESNLALSRSIEEARGHVAIVRSGEYAATRAAFEGLHGRQEAVVTKMGPSKLLGRLREEADKSDAASDDLLERFQTGSLPVETFVEQYVAAREAFHVIDLKRQAAEHSMVA
;
A
#
# COMPACT_ATOMS: atom_id res chain seq x y z
N MET A 1 13.66 2.00 -31.54
CA MET A 1 14.45 1.69 -30.32
C MET A 1 15.41 2.84 -30.03
N GLN A 2 14.90 4.00 -29.61
CA GLN A 2 15.74 5.14 -29.20
C GLN A 2 14.97 5.96 -28.16
N THR A 3 15.14 5.63 -26.89
CA THR A 3 14.89 6.53 -25.74
C THR A 3 15.49 5.89 -24.49
N ALA A 4 16.83 5.92 -24.36
CA ALA A 4 17.51 5.46 -23.14
C ALA A 4 18.65 6.38 -22.68
N GLU A 5 18.84 7.58 -23.27
CA GLU A 5 20.05 8.38 -23.04
C GLU A 5 19.86 9.82 -22.54
N GLN A 6 18.72 10.18 -21.94
CA GLN A 6 18.58 11.50 -21.29
C GLN A 6 17.88 11.44 -19.93
N GLN A 7 18.54 10.85 -18.93
CA GLN A 7 18.24 11.09 -17.51
C GLN A 7 19.53 11.01 -16.67
N GLN A 8 20.49 11.90 -16.95
CA GLN A 8 21.61 12.17 -16.04
C GLN A 8 21.31 13.48 -15.32
N GLY A 9 20.71 13.41 -14.13
CA GLY A 9 20.49 14.60 -13.29
C GLY A 9 19.44 14.46 -12.20
N LEU A 10 18.50 13.51 -12.32
CA LEU A 10 17.48 13.28 -11.29
C LEU A 10 17.88 12.12 -10.36
N PRO A 11 17.68 12.24 -9.03
CA PRO A 11 17.94 11.15 -8.09
C PRO A 11 17.09 9.94 -8.49
N ARG A 12 17.69 8.75 -8.44
CA ARG A 12 16.97 7.51 -8.77
C ARG A 12 15.95 7.24 -7.67
N ARG A 13 14.85 6.54 -8.00
CA ARG A 13 13.81 6.13 -7.03
C ARG A 13 14.36 5.54 -5.73
N ARG A 14 15.46 4.79 -5.80
CA ARG A 14 16.15 4.20 -4.65
C ARG A 14 16.75 5.23 -3.69
N ASP A 15 17.25 6.35 -4.21
CA ASP A 15 17.89 7.39 -3.39
C ASP A 15 16.87 8.02 -2.42
N TYR A 16 15.62 8.20 -2.88
CA TYR A 16 14.51 8.69 -2.05
C TYR A 16 14.07 7.66 -0.99
N THR A 17 14.07 6.37 -1.34
CA THR A 17 13.77 5.29 -0.38
C THR A 17 14.83 5.22 0.70
N ASP A 18 16.12 5.30 0.33
CA ASP A 18 17.23 5.30 1.29
C ASP A 18 17.20 6.53 2.20
N GLU A 19 16.82 7.69 1.67
CA GLU A 19 16.63 8.92 2.42
C GLU A 19 15.45 8.83 3.42
N LEU A 20 14.34 8.19 3.01
CA LEU A 20 13.23 7.88 3.90
C LEU A 20 13.64 6.95 5.05
N LEU A 21 14.34 5.85 4.75
CA LEU A 21 14.80 4.91 5.77
C LEU A 21 15.77 5.56 6.75
N ARG A 22 16.63 6.48 6.27
CA ARG A 22 17.54 7.26 7.12
C ARG A 22 16.78 8.25 8.01
N SER A 23 15.72 8.85 7.50
CA SER A 23 14.93 9.87 8.22
C SER A 23 13.94 9.28 9.21
N PHE A 24 13.47 8.05 8.97
CA PHE A 24 12.46 7.37 9.77
C PHE A 24 12.94 5.98 10.21
N PRO A 25 13.52 5.84 11.42
CA PRO A 25 14.16 4.60 11.88
C PRO A 25 13.20 3.42 12.15
N GLY A 26 11.90 3.57 11.87
CA GLY A 26 10.90 2.50 11.92
C GLY A 26 10.38 2.07 10.55
N ALA A 27 10.76 2.77 9.47
CA ALA A 27 10.29 2.47 8.12
C ALA A 27 10.86 1.13 7.62
N GLN A 28 10.02 0.33 6.96
CA GLN A 28 10.40 -0.96 6.39
C GLN A 28 10.00 -1.02 4.92
N VAL A 29 10.92 -1.49 4.09
CA VAL A 29 10.64 -1.72 2.68
C VAL A 29 9.86 -3.02 2.53
N VAL A 30 8.69 -2.96 1.89
CA VAL A 30 7.79 -4.11 1.72
C VAL A 30 8.18 -4.95 0.50
N ASN A 31 8.79 -4.33 -0.51
CA ASN A 31 9.10 -4.98 -1.78
C ASN A 31 10.59 -4.88 -2.16
N PRO A 32 11.16 -5.88 -2.85
CA PRO A 32 12.59 -5.90 -3.20
C PRO A 32 13.01 -4.73 -4.11
N GLU A 33 12.05 -4.09 -4.79
CA GLU A 33 12.30 -2.94 -5.65
C GLU A 33 12.42 -1.59 -4.91
N GLY A 34 12.05 -1.54 -3.62
CA GLY A 34 12.07 -0.31 -2.84
C GLY A 34 11.00 0.70 -3.21
N SER A 35 9.93 0.29 -3.90
CA SER A 35 8.85 1.19 -4.31
C SER A 35 7.70 1.28 -3.30
N VAL A 36 7.65 0.39 -2.30
CA VAL A 36 6.64 0.43 -1.24
C VAL A 36 7.35 0.38 0.11
N VAL A 37 7.07 1.38 0.94
CA VAL A 37 7.65 1.53 2.28
C VAL A 37 6.52 1.67 3.29
N ASP A 38 6.52 0.83 4.33
CA ASP A 38 5.58 0.93 5.44
C ASP A 38 6.25 1.61 6.63
N LEU A 39 5.60 2.64 7.16
CA LEU A 39 6.04 3.36 8.36
C LEU A 39 5.05 3.12 9.50
N PRO A 40 5.38 2.28 10.50
CA PRO A 40 4.50 2.01 11.63
C PRO A 40 4.40 3.22 12.56
N PHE A 41 3.20 3.47 13.07
CA PHE A 41 2.92 4.49 14.07
C PHE A 41 1.74 4.10 14.96
N GLN A 42 1.60 4.74 16.12
CA GLN A 42 0.52 4.46 17.07
C GLN A 42 -0.51 5.60 17.05
N LEU A 43 -1.77 5.26 16.89
CA LEU A 43 -2.88 6.22 16.97
C LEU A 43 -3.10 6.69 18.42
N PRO A 44 -3.76 7.84 18.65
CA PRO A 44 -4.06 8.34 20.00
C PRO A 44 -4.86 7.36 20.87
N ASN A 45 -5.61 6.44 20.25
CA ASN A 45 -6.37 5.38 20.91
C ASN A 45 -5.53 4.15 21.30
N GLY A 46 -4.21 4.18 21.09
CA GLY A 46 -3.29 3.09 21.40
C GLY A 46 -3.21 1.99 20.32
N ARG A 47 -4.01 2.05 19.26
CA ARG A 47 -3.93 1.06 18.16
C ARG A 47 -2.69 1.29 17.31
N GLN A 48 -1.96 0.22 17.02
CA GLN A 48 -0.86 0.26 16.05
C GLN A 48 -1.41 0.24 14.62
N THR A 49 -0.82 1.05 13.75
CA THR A 49 -1.11 1.11 12.32
C THR A 49 0.17 1.44 11.56
N ALA A 50 0.10 1.50 10.23
CA ALA A 50 1.22 1.94 9.40
C ALA A 50 0.76 2.83 8.26
N LEU A 51 1.62 3.79 7.92
CA LEU A 51 1.52 4.61 6.72
C LEU A 51 2.29 3.90 5.60
N ARG A 52 1.57 3.38 4.62
CA ARG A 52 2.12 2.82 3.40
C ARG A 52 2.40 3.93 2.39
N ILE A 53 3.66 4.04 2.00
CA ILE A 53 4.17 4.99 1.02
C ILE A 53 4.47 4.20 -0.25
N SER A 54 3.74 4.49 -1.33
CA SER A 54 3.91 3.85 -2.63
C SER A 54 4.49 4.85 -3.64
N LEU A 55 5.61 4.48 -4.25
CA LEU A 55 6.32 5.24 -5.28
C LEU A 55 5.96 4.68 -6.67
N PRO A 56 5.32 5.47 -7.55
CA PRO A 56 4.93 5.02 -8.89
C PRO A 56 6.12 4.65 -9.81
N ALA A 57 5.80 4.05 -10.96
CA ALA A 57 6.81 3.61 -11.93
C ALA A 57 7.60 4.76 -12.58
N LEU A 58 6.96 5.93 -12.78
CA LEU A 58 7.59 7.13 -13.34
C LEU A 58 8.03 8.13 -12.24
N PHE A 59 8.17 7.68 -11.00
CA PHE A 59 8.67 8.53 -9.91
C PHE A 59 10.08 9.04 -10.21
N PRO A 60 10.38 10.35 -10.03
CA PRO A 60 9.60 11.34 -9.26
C PRO A 60 8.67 12.26 -10.09
N HIS A 61 8.43 11.97 -11.38
CA HIS A 61 7.47 12.74 -12.19
C HIS A 61 6.03 12.52 -11.72
N ASP A 62 5.69 11.29 -11.35
CA ASP A 62 4.42 10.95 -10.72
C ASP A 62 4.51 11.15 -9.20
N ARG A 63 3.43 11.66 -8.60
CA ARG A 63 3.34 11.91 -7.15
C ARG A 63 3.31 10.61 -6.32
N PRO A 64 3.92 10.60 -5.13
CA PRO A 64 3.84 9.47 -4.21
C PRO A 64 2.39 9.30 -3.71
N VAL A 65 2.01 8.07 -3.41
CA VAL A 65 0.70 7.73 -2.83
C VAL A 65 0.90 7.30 -1.38
N LEU A 66 0.21 7.98 -0.47
CA LEU A 66 0.21 7.69 0.96
C LEU A 66 -1.10 7.04 1.38
N CYS A 67 -1.04 5.90 2.07
CA CYS A 67 -2.23 5.18 2.54
C CYS A 67 -2.07 4.71 3.99
N VAL A 68 -3.10 4.84 4.83
CA VAL A 68 -3.14 4.23 6.17
C VAL A 68 -3.73 2.82 6.05
N LEU A 69 -3.08 1.83 6.64
CA LEU A 69 -3.51 0.42 6.53
C LEU A 69 -4.75 0.07 7.35
N VAL A 70 -5.14 0.92 8.29
CA VAL A 70 -6.35 0.75 9.11
C VAL A 70 -7.34 1.86 8.76
N PRO A 71 -8.64 1.55 8.58
CA PRO A 71 -9.66 2.57 8.38
C PRO A 71 -9.64 3.58 9.53
N LEU A 72 -9.32 4.83 9.20
CA LEU A 72 -9.22 5.94 10.14
C LEU A 72 -10.17 7.05 9.68
N GLN A 73 -11.08 7.48 10.56
CA GLN A 73 -11.88 8.67 10.30
C GLN A 73 -11.03 9.91 10.61
N HIS A 74 -10.43 10.49 9.58
CA HIS A 74 -9.60 11.68 9.68
C HIS A 74 -9.86 12.63 8.51
N ARG A 75 -9.82 13.95 8.73
CA ARG A 75 -10.10 14.95 7.69
C ARG A 75 -9.18 14.83 6.48
N ALA A 76 -7.95 14.42 6.71
CA ALA A 76 -6.93 14.22 5.68
C ALA A 76 -6.97 12.81 5.05
N VAL A 77 -7.91 11.93 5.43
CA VAL A 77 -7.97 10.54 4.94
C VAL A 77 -9.29 10.29 4.21
N ASP A 78 -9.21 9.77 2.99
CA ASP A 78 -10.40 9.43 2.19
C ASP A 78 -11.04 8.10 2.63
N ALA A 79 -12.20 7.77 2.06
CA ALA A 79 -12.90 6.51 2.34
C ALA A 79 -12.10 5.24 1.92
N GLY A 80 -11.07 5.40 1.09
CA GLY A 80 -10.15 4.37 0.65
C GLY A 80 -8.87 4.28 1.49
N GLY A 81 -8.72 5.09 2.54
CA GLY A 81 -7.54 5.13 3.40
C GLY A 81 -6.36 5.93 2.83
N ARG A 82 -6.52 6.66 1.73
CA ARG A 82 -5.48 7.53 1.15
C ARG A 82 -5.37 8.83 1.93
N VAL A 83 -4.14 9.27 2.16
CA VAL A 83 -3.83 10.50 2.89
C VAL A 83 -3.61 11.63 1.90
N HIS A 84 -4.42 12.69 2.03
CA HIS A 84 -4.28 13.94 1.29
C HIS A 84 -3.63 14.98 2.17
N VAL A 85 -2.40 15.37 1.82
CA VAL A 85 -1.69 16.50 2.43
C VAL A 85 -1.23 17.46 1.35
N ARG A 86 -1.07 18.74 1.72
CA ARG A 86 -0.79 19.80 0.76
C ARG A 86 0.48 19.50 -0.01
N ALA A 87 1.51 18.97 0.65
CA ALA A 87 2.76 18.61 0.00
C ALA A 87 2.64 17.46 -1.04
N VAL A 88 1.67 16.54 -0.91
CA VAL A 88 1.37 15.54 -1.96
C VAL A 88 0.61 16.21 -3.11
N ASP A 89 -0.33 17.10 -2.80
CA ASP A 89 -1.19 17.74 -3.80
C ASP A 89 -0.43 18.72 -4.71
N VAL A 90 0.61 19.36 -4.18
CA VAL A 90 1.50 20.27 -4.93
C VAL A 90 2.76 19.59 -5.48
N TRP A 91 2.85 18.25 -5.41
CA TRP A 91 4.00 17.50 -5.91
C TRP A 91 4.28 17.81 -7.38
N GLY A 92 5.49 18.27 -7.69
CA GLY A 92 5.91 18.64 -9.05
C GLY A 92 5.45 20.03 -9.51
N THR A 93 4.79 20.82 -8.66
CA THR A 93 4.39 22.20 -9.01
C THR A 93 5.56 23.16 -8.80
N PRO A 94 5.96 23.94 -9.82
CA PRO A 94 7.06 24.90 -9.67
C PRO A 94 6.62 26.08 -8.79
N GLY A 95 7.21 26.27 -7.60
CA GLY A 95 7.01 27.52 -6.83
C GLY A 95 7.18 27.52 -5.31
N LEU A 96 7.47 26.40 -4.63
CA LEU A 96 7.71 26.44 -3.17
C LEU A 96 9.18 26.75 -2.84
N PRO A 97 9.46 27.65 -1.88
CA PRO A 97 10.83 28.02 -1.50
C PRO A 97 11.55 26.84 -0.85
N GLN A 98 12.61 26.38 -1.51
CA GLN A 98 13.53 25.37 -1.00
C GLN A 98 14.41 25.94 0.11
N ARG A 99 14.69 25.13 1.13
CA ARG A 99 15.72 25.43 2.13
C ARG A 99 17.08 25.00 1.57
N GLY A 100 17.93 25.99 1.29
CA GLY A 100 19.33 25.78 0.88
C GLY A 100 19.49 25.96 -0.63
N GLY A 101 19.98 27.12 -1.04
CA GLY A 101 20.12 27.47 -2.45
C GLY A 101 21.12 26.59 -3.18
N THR A 102 20.64 25.95 -4.25
CA THR A 102 21.42 25.63 -5.45
C THR A 102 20.63 26.06 -6.68
N PRO A 103 21.30 26.60 -7.71
CA PRO A 103 20.61 27.16 -8.88
C PRO A 103 20.24 26.04 -9.87
N SER A 104 19.10 26.25 -10.53
CA SER A 104 18.63 25.59 -11.76
C SER A 104 18.42 24.05 -11.71
N GLY A 105 17.16 23.66 -11.83
CA GLY A 105 16.74 22.28 -12.07
C GLY A 105 15.50 21.95 -11.25
N VAL A 106 14.41 21.59 -11.93
CA VAL A 106 13.12 21.24 -11.32
C VAL A 106 13.31 20.01 -10.43
N ALA A 107 13.64 20.22 -9.14
CA ALA A 107 13.65 19.16 -8.16
C ALA A 107 12.22 19.00 -7.60
N PRO A 108 11.60 17.83 -7.71
CA PRO A 108 10.30 17.55 -7.09
C PRO A 108 10.42 17.70 -5.56
N ALA A 109 9.31 18.00 -4.91
CA ALA A 109 9.24 18.22 -3.46
C ALA A 109 9.96 17.09 -2.69
N ASP A 110 10.59 17.43 -1.57
CA ASP A 110 11.28 16.44 -0.73
C ASP A 110 10.27 15.43 -0.16
N LEU A 111 10.43 14.15 -0.50
CA LEU A 111 9.57 13.06 -0.05
C LEU A 111 9.54 12.94 1.48
N VAL A 112 10.64 13.27 2.16
CA VAL A 112 10.70 13.27 3.63
C VAL A 112 9.80 14.34 4.21
N VAL A 113 9.75 15.52 3.59
CA VAL A 113 8.86 16.63 4.02
C VAL A 113 7.40 16.23 3.85
N VAL A 114 7.06 15.62 2.72
CA VAL A 114 5.72 15.11 2.44
C VAL A 114 5.27 14.10 3.50
N VAL A 115 6.13 13.14 3.84
CA VAL A 115 5.80 12.12 4.85
C VAL A 115 5.72 12.73 6.25
N ARG A 116 6.56 13.72 6.59
CA ARG A 116 6.46 14.45 7.87
C ARG A 116 5.14 15.21 7.99
N GLU A 117 4.73 15.93 6.94
CA GLU A 117 3.45 16.64 6.92
C GLU A 117 2.29 15.66 7.12
N ALA A 118 2.31 14.52 6.44
CA ALA A 118 1.30 13.47 6.62
C ALA A 118 1.24 12.95 8.07
N ILE A 119 2.37 12.72 8.72
CA ILE A 119 2.41 12.26 10.12
C ILE A 119 1.92 13.35 11.07
N VAL A 120 2.32 14.61 10.86
CA VAL A 120 1.86 15.74 11.68
C VAL A 120 0.36 15.92 11.54
N GLU A 121 -0.18 15.82 10.32
CA GLU A 121 -1.61 15.94 10.09
C GLU A 121 -2.39 14.78 10.71
N LEU A 122 -1.85 13.56 10.70
CA LEU A 122 -2.52 12.36 11.23
C LEU A 122 -2.45 12.20 12.76
N LEU A 123 -1.37 12.64 13.40
CA LEU A 123 -1.12 12.43 14.83
C LEU A 123 -1.07 13.72 15.65
N GLY A 124 -0.82 14.85 15.00
CA GLY A 124 -0.38 16.08 15.66
C GLY A 124 1.12 16.05 15.98
N GLU A 125 1.75 17.22 15.97
CA GLU A 125 3.20 17.40 16.14
C GLU A 125 3.72 16.82 17.46
N ALA A 126 2.98 17.02 18.57
CA ALA A 126 3.37 16.55 19.89
C ALA A 126 3.35 15.01 20.02
N ALA A 127 2.42 14.32 19.36
CA ALA A 127 2.33 12.86 19.39
C ALA A 127 3.37 12.23 18.46
N ALA A 128 3.60 12.84 17.29
CA ALA A 128 4.63 12.43 16.34
C ALA A 128 6.04 12.56 16.92
N ALA A 129 6.31 13.63 17.67
CA ALA A 129 7.59 13.82 18.36
C ALA A 129 7.81 12.78 19.47
N LYS A 130 6.78 12.46 20.26
CA LYS A 130 6.84 11.39 21.30
C LYS A 130 7.13 10.01 20.72
N GLN A 131 6.71 9.75 19.49
CA GLN A 131 6.98 8.50 18.77
C GLN A 131 8.29 8.53 17.97
N GLY A 132 9.07 9.60 18.05
CA GLY A 132 10.38 9.71 17.37
C GLY A 132 10.29 9.92 15.86
N LEU A 133 9.10 10.21 15.31
CA LEU A 133 8.85 10.32 13.87
C LEU A 133 9.27 11.67 13.27
N LEU A 134 9.63 12.66 14.10
CA LEU A 134 10.01 14.02 13.66
C LEU A 134 11.50 14.35 13.83
N ARG A 135 12.38 13.38 14.08
CA ARG A 135 13.82 13.67 14.29
C ARG A 135 14.50 14.11 12.99
N GLY A 136 15.16 15.27 12.97
CA GLY A 136 15.81 15.84 11.76
C GLY A 136 17.28 15.42 11.59
N PRO A 137 17.85 15.55 10.37
CA PRO A 137 19.26 15.30 10.11
C PRO A 137 20.05 16.60 10.31
N THR A 138 20.39 16.96 11.54
CA THR A 138 21.53 17.82 11.97
C THR A 138 21.26 18.31 13.39
N GLY A 139 22.19 18.01 14.31
CA GLY A 139 22.11 18.41 15.70
C GLY A 139 23.15 17.71 16.56
N ILE A 140 24.44 17.97 16.28
CA ILE A 140 25.51 17.79 17.27
C ILE A 140 25.46 19.01 18.21
N SER A 141 25.07 18.80 19.45
CA SER A 141 25.50 19.47 20.70
C SER A 141 24.52 19.02 21.80
N GLY A 142 24.87 18.60 23.01
CA GLY A 142 26.14 18.41 23.69
C GLY A 142 25.80 18.15 25.17
N GLY A 143 26.49 17.20 25.81
CA GLY A 143 26.67 17.15 27.26
C GLY A 143 25.71 16.28 28.08
N GLY A 144 26.25 15.23 28.71
CA GLY A 144 25.63 14.53 29.84
C GLY A 144 25.95 13.05 29.86
N GLY A 145 27.09 12.68 30.47
CA GLY A 145 27.71 11.36 30.41
C GLY A 145 27.01 10.22 31.15
N GLY A 146 27.61 9.04 31.01
CA GLY A 146 27.27 7.85 31.79
C GLY A 146 27.56 6.54 31.04
N ASP A 147 28.83 6.13 31.11
CA ASP A 147 29.36 4.76 31.17
C ASP A 147 29.08 3.72 30.06
N VAL A 148 30.18 3.36 29.41
CA VAL A 148 30.45 2.06 28.77
C VAL A 148 30.84 1.06 29.86
N PRO A 149 30.59 -0.26 29.71
CA PRO A 149 31.49 -1.13 28.94
C PRO A 149 30.70 -2.15 28.09
N GLY A 150 31.19 -2.83 27.06
CA GLY A 150 32.51 -3.05 26.48
C GLY A 150 32.46 -4.36 25.69
N ALA A 151 33.21 -4.42 24.57
CA ALA A 151 33.57 -5.61 23.77
C ALA A 151 32.41 -6.37 23.04
N ALA A 152 32.56 -6.98 21.87
CA ALA A 152 33.74 -7.41 21.13
C ALA A 152 33.45 -7.43 19.62
N ALA A 153 34.53 -7.26 18.84
CA ALA A 153 34.59 -7.46 17.40
C ALA A 153 34.54 -8.96 17.03
N GLY A 154 34.04 -9.26 15.83
CA GLY A 154 34.12 -10.59 15.21
C GLY A 154 33.80 -10.53 13.72
N MET A 155 34.85 -10.60 12.90
CA MET A 155 34.84 -10.68 11.44
C MET A 155 34.19 -11.96 10.88
N ALA A 156 33.79 -11.84 9.59
CA ALA A 156 34.01 -12.81 8.49
C ALA A 156 32.79 -13.57 7.90
N ARG A 157 32.40 -13.09 6.70
CA ARG A 157 32.34 -13.77 5.38
C ARG A 157 31.42 -14.99 5.13
N ALA A 158 30.51 -14.74 4.16
CA ALA A 158 30.42 -15.34 2.81
C ALA A 158 29.62 -16.64 2.54
N GLY A 159 28.84 -16.57 1.46
CA GLY A 159 28.23 -17.68 0.68
C GLY A 159 26.71 -17.80 0.93
N GLY A 160 25.78 -17.64 0.00
CA GLY A 160 25.80 -17.81 -1.45
C GLY A 160 24.82 -18.94 -1.81
N GLY A 161 23.73 -18.65 -2.53
CA GLY A 161 22.85 -19.69 -3.10
C GLY A 161 21.39 -19.29 -3.20
N ARG A 162 20.91 -19.14 -4.44
CA ARG A 162 19.57 -18.70 -4.85
C ARG A 162 18.50 -19.78 -4.72
N GLU A 163 17.28 -19.27 -4.53
CA GLU A 163 15.97 -19.87 -4.74
C GLU A 163 15.75 -20.44 -6.15
N GLY A 164 14.84 -21.41 -6.19
CA GLY A 164 14.06 -21.84 -7.35
C GLY A 164 12.75 -22.43 -6.86
N ASP A 165 11.74 -21.57 -6.69
CA ASP A 165 10.37 -21.85 -6.29
C ASP A 165 9.62 -22.77 -7.28
N ILE A 166 8.75 -23.63 -6.74
CA ILE A 166 7.40 -23.84 -7.31
C ILE A 166 6.36 -23.85 -6.17
N ILE A 167 5.41 -22.95 -6.34
CA ILE A 167 4.23 -22.57 -5.58
C ILE A 167 3.31 -23.75 -5.20
N SER A 168 2.81 -23.78 -3.95
CA SER A 168 1.40 -24.14 -3.72
C SER A 168 0.83 -23.59 -2.42
N LEU A 169 -0.26 -22.85 -2.59
CA LEU A 169 -1.14 -22.28 -1.60
C LEU A 169 -1.84 -23.36 -0.77
N SER A 170 -1.82 -23.25 0.57
CA SER A 170 -2.96 -23.63 1.41
C SER A 170 -2.85 -23.06 2.83
N GLY A 171 -3.87 -22.28 3.20
CA GLY A 171 -4.44 -22.11 4.55
C GLY A 171 -3.50 -21.99 5.76
N GLY A 172 -3.06 -20.77 6.07
CA GLY A 172 -2.43 -20.45 7.36
C GLY A 172 -3.47 -20.11 8.44
N MET A 173 -3.96 -21.12 9.16
CA MET A 173 -4.35 -20.99 10.56
C MET A 173 -3.13 -21.40 11.40
N ALA A 174 -2.33 -20.45 11.87
CA ALA A 174 -1.34 -20.66 12.93
C ALA A 174 -0.69 -19.35 13.37
N ASP A 175 -1.36 -18.61 14.26
CA ASP A 175 -0.70 -17.78 15.28
C ASP A 175 -0.99 -18.50 16.61
N GLY A 176 -0.08 -18.76 17.53
CA GLY A 176 1.36 -18.59 17.58
C GLY A 176 1.80 -19.22 18.90
N TYR A 177 2.52 -20.35 18.85
CA TYR A 177 3.24 -20.86 20.01
C TYR A 177 4.61 -20.20 20.06
N ALA A 178 4.64 -18.95 20.50
CA ALA A 178 5.88 -18.29 20.89
C ALA A 178 6.23 -18.73 22.32
N ALA A 179 7.16 -19.68 22.42
CA ALA A 179 7.84 -20.02 23.66
C ALA A 179 8.65 -18.80 24.15
N GLY A 180 7.99 -17.94 24.93
CA GLY A 180 8.60 -16.85 25.68
C GLY A 180 9.09 -17.34 27.02
N SER A 181 10.27 -17.97 27.04
CA SER A 181 11.06 -18.11 28.26
C SER A 181 11.51 -16.71 28.70
N ARG A 182 10.86 -16.16 29.73
CA ARG A 182 11.37 -15.03 30.49
C ARG A 182 11.21 -15.32 31.97
N GLY A 183 12.36 -15.49 32.62
CA GLY A 183 12.48 -15.53 34.06
C GLY A 183 11.91 -14.25 34.67
N GLY A 184 10.99 -14.45 35.60
CA GLY A 184 10.56 -13.47 36.58
C GLY A 184 10.56 -14.16 37.92
N GLY A 185 11.66 -13.98 38.67
CA GLY A 185 11.72 -14.38 40.07
C GLY A 185 10.68 -13.60 40.87
N GLY A 186 9.67 -14.31 41.33
CA GLY A 186 8.66 -13.82 42.25
C GLY A 186 8.30 -14.95 43.19
N GLY A 187 8.91 -14.97 44.37
CA GLY A 187 8.62 -15.94 45.41
C GLY A 187 7.16 -15.82 45.87
N GLY A 188 6.38 -16.86 45.61
CA GLY A 188 5.06 -17.08 46.19
C GLY A 188 4.88 -18.58 46.35
N GLY A 189 4.73 -19.05 47.58
CA GLY A 189 4.71 -20.47 47.95
C GLY A 189 3.72 -21.28 47.13
N GLY A 190 4.24 -22.03 46.15
CA GLY A 190 3.47 -23.02 45.41
C GLY A 190 3.35 -24.29 46.24
N ALA A 191 2.11 -24.70 46.52
CA ALA A 191 1.84 -26.03 47.07
C ALA A 191 2.57 -27.08 46.22
N SER A 192 3.29 -27.98 46.88
CA SER A 192 4.08 -29.02 46.23
C SER A 192 3.22 -29.86 45.28
N SER A 193 3.64 -29.98 44.02
CA SER A 193 3.06 -30.93 43.05
C SER A 193 3.36 -32.39 43.41
N ASP A 194 4.11 -32.62 44.48
CA ASP A 194 4.43 -33.93 44.99
C ASP A 194 3.27 -34.47 45.87
N PRO A 195 2.64 -35.60 45.51
CA PRO A 195 1.57 -36.19 46.30
C PRO A 195 2.05 -36.66 47.67
N THR A 196 3.35 -36.96 47.82
CA THR A 196 3.92 -37.45 49.09
C THR A 196 4.04 -36.33 50.12
N ALA A 197 4.44 -35.12 49.71
CA ALA A 197 4.51 -33.95 50.57
C ALA A 197 3.13 -33.49 51.10
N PHE A 198 2.05 -33.72 50.34
CA PHE A 198 0.68 -33.51 50.81
C PHE A 198 0.29 -34.50 51.91
N LEU A 199 0.67 -35.77 51.75
CA LEU A 199 0.44 -36.83 52.74
C LEU A 199 1.29 -36.64 54.00
N GLU A 200 2.52 -36.15 53.87
CA GLU A 200 3.40 -35.82 55.00
C GLU A 200 2.91 -34.63 55.83
N GLY A 201 2.13 -33.72 55.24
CA GLY A 201 1.51 -32.59 55.95
C GLY A 201 0.26 -32.95 56.77
N LEU A 202 -0.25 -34.18 56.66
CA LEU A 202 -1.43 -34.66 57.37
C LEU A 202 -1.06 -35.32 58.70
N SER A 203 -1.90 -35.17 59.72
CA SER A 203 -1.65 -35.77 61.03
C SER A 203 -1.71 -37.30 60.98
N SER A 204 -0.96 -37.98 61.84
CA SER A 204 -0.88 -39.44 61.90
C SER A 204 -2.26 -40.10 62.10
N ALA A 205 -3.14 -39.45 62.88
CA ALA A 205 -4.51 -39.89 63.09
C ALA A 205 -5.35 -39.81 61.81
N LYS A 206 -5.18 -38.74 61.02
CA LYS A 206 -5.90 -38.57 59.74
C LYS A 206 -5.39 -39.51 58.66
N LEU A 207 -4.10 -39.84 58.66
CA LEU A 207 -3.52 -40.83 57.75
C LEU A 207 -4.04 -42.25 58.02
N LEU A 208 -4.21 -42.63 59.30
CA LEU A 208 -4.82 -43.91 59.68
C LEU A 208 -6.30 -43.97 59.30
N GLU A 209 -7.02 -42.86 59.44
CA GLU A 209 -8.41 -42.72 59.00
C GLU A 209 -8.54 -42.85 57.47
N LEU A 210 -7.65 -42.19 56.71
CA LEU A 210 -7.59 -42.28 55.24
C LEU A 210 -7.16 -43.66 54.74
N LEU A 211 -6.39 -44.41 55.52
CA LEU A 211 -6.01 -45.79 55.22
C LEU A 211 -7.19 -46.76 55.46
N GLY A 212 -8.10 -46.42 56.39
CA GLY A 212 -9.28 -47.22 56.73
C GLY A 212 -10.51 -46.95 55.85
N ASP A 213 -10.58 -45.78 55.19
CA ASP A 213 -11.69 -45.39 54.32
C ASP A 213 -11.21 -44.93 52.94
N GLU A 214 -11.36 -45.82 51.96
CA GLU A 214 -10.97 -45.61 50.56
C GLU A 214 -11.78 -44.49 49.86
N ALA A 215 -12.99 -44.18 50.34
CA ALA A 215 -13.81 -43.11 49.80
C ALA A 215 -13.29 -41.74 50.26
N GLU A 216 -12.86 -41.62 51.51
CA GLU A 216 -12.23 -40.42 52.05
C GLU A 216 -10.86 -40.17 51.40
N LEU A 217 -10.08 -41.23 51.14
CA LEU A 217 -8.84 -41.13 50.38
C LEU A 217 -9.05 -40.56 48.98
N ARG A 218 -10.08 -41.02 48.25
CA ARG A 218 -10.42 -40.48 46.92
C ARG A 218 -10.83 -39.01 46.98
N LYS A 219 -11.59 -38.61 48.01
CA LYS A 219 -11.99 -37.20 48.19
C LYS A 219 -10.78 -36.32 48.47
N ALA A 220 -9.87 -36.76 49.35
CA ALA A 220 -8.64 -36.05 49.66
C ALA A 220 -7.69 -35.94 48.45
N ALA A 221 -7.58 -37.00 47.65
CA ALA A 221 -6.82 -36.99 46.41
C ALA A 221 -7.45 -36.05 45.36
N ALA A 222 -8.79 -36.02 45.26
CA ALA A 222 -9.50 -35.12 44.36
C ALA A 222 -9.39 -33.64 44.79
N SER A 223 -9.39 -33.35 46.09
CA SER A 223 -9.15 -31.98 46.59
C SER A 223 -7.71 -31.54 46.33
N TRP A 224 -6.74 -32.39 46.63
CA TRP A 224 -5.33 -32.09 46.33
C TRP A 224 -5.12 -31.86 44.83
N LEU A 225 -5.71 -32.70 43.98
CA LEU A 225 -5.59 -32.57 42.53
C LEU A 225 -6.12 -31.22 42.03
N LYS A 226 -7.22 -30.70 42.60
CA LYS A 226 -7.75 -29.36 42.29
C LYS A 226 -6.79 -28.23 42.68
N ASP A 227 -6.02 -28.43 43.74
CA ASP A 227 -5.04 -27.45 44.21
C ASP A 227 -3.72 -27.48 43.43
N THR A 228 -3.51 -28.51 42.59
CA THR A 228 -2.32 -28.61 41.75
C THR A 228 -2.27 -27.50 40.70
N PRO A 229 -1.06 -27.05 40.31
CA PRO A 229 -0.90 -26.08 39.23
C PRO A 229 -1.48 -26.59 37.89
N ALA A 230 -1.46 -27.91 37.65
CA ALA A 230 -2.02 -28.51 36.45
C ALA A 230 -3.55 -28.43 36.37
N ALA A 231 -4.25 -28.56 37.49
CA ALA A 231 -5.71 -28.37 37.51
C ALA A 231 -6.09 -26.90 37.30
N ARG A 232 -5.34 -25.97 37.90
CA ARG A 232 -5.53 -24.53 37.70
C ARG A 232 -5.31 -24.13 36.24
N THR A 233 -4.25 -24.61 35.60
CA THR A 233 -4.01 -24.33 34.17
C THR A 233 -5.09 -24.94 33.27
N LEU A 234 -5.61 -26.12 33.59
CA LEU A 234 -6.75 -26.70 32.84
C LEU A 234 -8.03 -25.86 33.00
N ASP A 235 -8.30 -25.34 34.19
CA ASP A 235 -9.45 -24.48 34.43
C ASP A 235 -9.29 -23.11 33.77
N ASP A 236 -8.08 -22.54 33.77
CA ASP A 236 -7.73 -21.33 33.02
C ASP A 236 -7.95 -21.53 31.51
N VAL A 237 -7.48 -22.65 30.95
CA VAL A 237 -7.67 -22.99 29.53
C VAL A 237 -9.17 -23.18 29.22
N ARG A 238 -9.94 -23.79 30.12
CA ARG A 238 -11.40 -23.93 29.96
C ARG A 238 -12.11 -22.59 29.96
N LEU A 239 -11.74 -21.69 30.87
CA LEU A 239 -12.28 -20.33 30.93
C LEU A 239 -11.93 -19.54 29.68
N GLN A 240 -10.67 -19.62 29.23
CA GLN A 240 -10.23 -18.98 27.99
C GLN A 240 -10.96 -19.52 26.77
N ASN A 241 -11.09 -20.84 26.63
CA ASN A 241 -11.83 -21.46 25.53
C ASN A 241 -13.30 -21.06 25.54
N ARG A 242 -13.92 -20.97 26.71
CA ARG A 242 -15.31 -20.51 26.84
C ARG A 242 -15.44 -19.04 26.43
N SER A 243 -14.56 -18.18 26.93
CA SER A 243 -14.55 -16.75 26.58
C SER A 243 -14.30 -16.53 25.08
N LEU A 244 -13.39 -17.31 24.48
CA LEU A 244 -13.14 -17.31 23.04
C LEU A 244 -14.37 -17.78 22.25
N ALA A 245 -15.05 -18.84 22.69
CA ALA A 245 -16.27 -19.32 22.05
C ALA A 245 -17.40 -18.28 22.13
N GLU A 246 -17.60 -17.64 23.28
CA GLU A 246 -18.58 -16.58 23.46
C GLU A 246 -18.28 -15.35 22.56
N SER A 247 -17.00 -14.95 22.48
CA SER A 247 -16.54 -13.88 21.57
C SER A 247 -16.75 -14.26 20.10
N ASN A 248 -16.37 -15.47 19.70
CA ASN A 248 -16.55 -15.97 18.34
C ASN A 248 -18.01 -16.01 17.93
N LEU A 249 -18.91 -16.48 18.80
CA LEU A 249 -20.35 -16.49 18.54
C LEU A 249 -20.90 -15.06 18.36
N ALA A 250 -20.44 -14.10 19.16
CA ALA A 250 -20.83 -12.70 19.01
C ALA A 250 -20.34 -12.09 17.68
N LEU A 251 -19.09 -12.38 17.31
CA LEU A 251 -18.49 -11.97 16.04
C LEU A 251 -19.19 -12.61 14.83
N SER A 252 -19.56 -13.89 14.90
CA SER A 252 -20.28 -14.59 13.83
C SER A 252 -21.57 -13.88 13.45
N ARG A 253 -22.36 -13.45 14.44
CA ARG A 253 -23.59 -12.69 14.19
C ARG A 253 -23.30 -11.36 13.48
N SER A 254 -22.30 -10.61 13.95
CA SER A 254 -21.91 -9.35 13.31
C SER A 254 -21.43 -9.55 11.87
N ILE A 255 -20.73 -10.65 11.60
CA ILE A 255 -20.28 -11.03 10.25
C ILE A 255 -21.48 -11.35 9.35
N GLU A 256 -22.49 -12.06 9.86
CA GLU A 256 -23.71 -12.36 9.11
C GLU A 256 -24.49 -11.09 8.77
N GLU A 257 -24.63 -10.16 9.73
CA GLU A 257 -25.26 -8.86 9.51
C GLU A 257 -24.49 -8.03 8.46
N ALA A 258 -23.15 -7.96 8.57
CA ALA A 258 -22.31 -7.27 7.59
C ALA A 258 -22.41 -7.90 6.19
N ARG A 259 -22.43 -9.24 6.09
CA ARG A 259 -22.64 -9.96 4.82
C ARG A 259 -24.01 -9.63 4.23
N GLY A 260 -25.05 -9.55 5.07
CA GLY A 260 -26.39 -9.12 4.66
C GLY A 260 -26.39 -7.71 4.07
N HIS A 261 -25.77 -6.75 4.76
CA HIS A 261 -25.64 -5.37 4.25
C HIS A 261 -24.88 -5.32 2.92
N VAL A 262 -23.76 -6.03 2.81
CA VAL A 262 -22.99 -6.10 1.55
C VAL A 262 -23.84 -6.71 0.43
N ALA A 263 -24.61 -7.76 0.71
CA ALA A 263 -25.49 -8.38 -0.28
C ALA A 263 -26.54 -7.38 -0.77
N ILE A 264 -27.20 -6.65 0.14
CA ILE A 264 -28.22 -5.65 -0.17
C ILE A 264 -27.62 -4.52 -1.02
N VAL A 265 -26.49 -3.95 -0.60
CA VAL A 265 -25.82 -2.85 -1.33
C VAL A 265 -25.38 -3.32 -2.72
N ARG A 266 -24.83 -4.54 -2.81
CA ARG A 266 -24.40 -5.11 -4.09
C ARG A 266 -25.56 -5.32 -5.04
N SER A 267 -26.69 -5.86 -4.57
CA SER A 267 -27.84 -6.15 -5.41
C SER A 267 -28.72 -4.93 -5.71
N GLY A 268 -28.71 -3.92 -4.83
CA GLY A 268 -29.52 -2.71 -4.99
C GLY A 268 -28.74 -1.59 -5.66
N GLU A 269 -28.17 -0.71 -4.85
CA GLU A 269 -27.58 0.55 -5.29
C GLU A 269 -26.38 0.36 -6.23
N TYR A 270 -25.51 -0.61 -5.92
CA TYR A 270 -24.32 -0.86 -6.74
C TYR A 270 -24.69 -1.42 -8.11
N ALA A 271 -25.59 -2.40 -8.18
CA ALA A 271 -26.03 -2.98 -9.44
C ALA A 271 -26.71 -1.93 -10.34
N ALA A 272 -27.59 -1.09 -9.76
CA ALA A 272 -28.26 -0.03 -10.50
C ALA A 272 -27.28 1.03 -11.03
N THR A 273 -26.36 1.49 -10.18
CA THR A 273 -25.35 2.49 -10.56
C THR A 273 -24.39 1.94 -11.59
N ARG A 274 -23.96 0.68 -11.43
CA ARG A 274 -23.09 -0.01 -12.39
C ARG A 274 -23.76 -0.16 -13.75
N ALA A 275 -25.03 -0.56 -13.80
CA ALA A 275 -25.77 -0.67 -15.06
C ALA A 275 -25.92 0.69 -15.76
N ALA A 276 -26.19 1.76 -15.01
CA ALA A 276 -26.25 3.11 -15.56
C ALA A 276 -24.89 3.58 -16.11
N PHE A 277 -23.80 3.27 -15.39
CA PHE A 277 -22.44 3.54 -15.83
C PHE A 277 -22.10 2.76 -17.11
N GLU A 278 -22.32 1.45 -17.14
CA GLU A 278 -22.06 0.60 -18.30
C GLU A 278 -22.87 1.08 -19.53
N GLY A 279 -24.12 1.51 -19.33
CA GLY A 279 -24.93 2.10 -20.39
C GLY A 279 -24.41 3.46 -20.90
N LEU A 280 -23.89 4.32 -20.02
CA LEU A 280 -23.26 5.59 -20.42
C LEU A 280 -21.92 5.35 -21.12
N HIS A 281 -21.09 4.48 -20.56
CA HIS A 281 -19.79 4.11 -21.12
C HIS A 281 -19.95 3.47 -22.50
N GLY A 282 -20.90 2.54 -22.67
CA GLY A 282 -21.18 1.93 -23.97
C GLY A 282 -21.64 2.96 -25.02
N ARG A 283 -22.42 3.97 -24.63
CA ARG A 283 -22.77 5.08 -25.53
C ARG A 283 -21.55 5.93 -25.89
N GLN A 284 -20.72 6.27 -24.91
CA GLN A 284 -19.48 7.01 -25.15
C GLN A 284 -18.55 6.22 -26.08
N GLU A 285 -18.35 4.93 -25.83
CA GLU A 285 -17.55 4.05 -26.67
C GLU A 285 -18.09 4.00 -28.09
N ALA A 286 -19.40 3.83 -28.28
CA ALA A 286 -20.00 3.85 -29.62
C ALA A 286 -19.79 5.19 -30.35
N VAL A 287 -19.82 6.31 -29.64
CA VAL A 287 -19.50 7.64 -30.20
C VAL A 287 -18.02 7.72 -30.56
N VAL A 288 -17.12 7.30 -29.67
CA VAL A 288 -15.66 7.31 -29.91
C VAL A 288 -15.28 6.35 -31.04
N THR A 289 -15.94 5.20 -31.18
CA THR A 289 -15.69 4.27 -32.29
C THR A 289 -16.08 4.87 -33.65
N LYS A 290 -17.13 5.71 -33.70
CA LYS A 290 -17.62 6.33 -34.95
C LYS A 290 -16.98 7.67 -35.27
N MET A 291 -16.81 8.50 -34.24
CA MET A 291 -16.43 9.92 -34.30
C MET A 291 -15.19 10.21 -33.48
N GLY A 292 -14.46 9.18 -33.07
CA GLY A 292 -13.21 9.35 -32.34
C GLY A 292 -12.18 10.10 -33.18
N PRO A 293 -11.24 10.80 -32.53
CA PRO A 293 -10.26 11.63 -33.23
C PRO A 293 -9.45 10.87 -34.28
N SER A 294 -9.04 9.63 -33.98
CA SER A 294 -8.33 8.75 -34.92
C SER A 294 -9.15 8.39 -36.17
N LYS A 295 -10.47 8.21 -36.02
CA LYS A 295 -11.37 7.91 -37.14
C LYS A 295 -11.62 9.14 -38.00
N LEU A 296 -11.79 10.31 -37.38
CA LEU A 296 -11.94 11.57 -38.11
C LEU A 296 -10.66 11.96 -38.84
N LEU A 297 -9.48 11.80 -38.21
CA LEU A 297 -8.19 11.98 -38.87
C LEU A 297 -7.97 10.97 -40.00
N GLY A 298 -8.35 9.70 -39.79
CA GLY A 298 -8.30 8.67 -40.83
C GLY A 298 -9.12 9.06 -42.05
N ARG A 299 -10.37 9.49 -41.85
CA ARG A 299 -11.24 9.98 -42.94
C ARG A 299 -10.65 11.20 -43.64
N LEU A 300 -10.01 12.09 -42.89
CA LEU A 300 -9.39 13.30 -43.45
C LEU A 300 -8.14 12.97 -44.29
N ARG A 301 -7.36 11.96 -43.88
CA ARG A 301 -6.25 11.40 -44.67
C ARG A 301 -6.76 10.75 -45.95
N GLU A 302 -7.76 9.87 -45.84
CA GLU A 302 -8.38 9.23 -47.01
C GLU A 302 -8.92 10.25 -48.01
N GLU A 303 -9.50 11.35 -47.54
CA GLU A 303 -10.00 12.40 -48.44
C GLU A 303 -8.87 13.24 -49.06
N ALA A 304 -7.78 13.49 -48.33
CA ALA A 304 -6.58 14.12 -48.88
C ALA A 304 -5.97 13.23 -49.98
N ASP A 305 -5.79 11.95 -49.73
CA ASP A 305 -5.23 10.98 -50.68
C ASP A 305 -6.12 10.87 -51.94
N LYS A 306 -7.45 10.89 -51.79
CA LYS A 306 -8.37 10.94 -52.94
C LYS A 306 -8.24 12.20 -53.77
N SER A 307 -8.09 13.37 -53.12
CA SER A 307 -7.94 14.65 -53.82
C SER A 307 -6.60 14.75 -54.55
N ASP A 308 -5.54 14.15 -53.99
CA ASP A 308 -4.22 14.06 -54.62
C ASP A 308 -4.27 13.13 -55.84
N ALA A 309 -4.85 11.93 -55.68
CA ALA A 309 -5.05 10.98 -56.76
C ALA A 309 -5.90 11.55 -57.91
N ALA A 310 -6.93 12.36 -57.60
CA ALA A 310 -7.72 13.06 -58.62
C ALA A 310 -6.89 14.11 -59.39
N SER A 311 -5.97 14.79 -58.71
CA SER A 311 -5.05 15.75 -59.35
C SER A 311 -4.05 15.04 -60.27
N ASP A 312 -3.58 13.85 -59.86
CA ASP A 312 -2.66 13.02 -60.66
C ASP A 312 -3.35 12.43 -61.90
N ASP A 313 -4.61 11.98 -61.78
CA ASP A 313 -5.42 11.52 -62.94
C ASP A 313 -5.65 12.66 -63.94
N LEU A 314 -5.92 13.89 -63.46
CA LEU A 314 -6.01 15.07 -64.33
C LEU A 314 -4.68 15.35 -65.05
N LEU A 315 -3.56 15.21 -64.36
CA LEU A 315 -2.22 15.39 -64.92
C LEU A 315 -1.91 14.34 -66.01
N GLU A 316 -2.25 13.07 -65.76
CA GLU A 316 -2.08 11.98 -66.73
C GLU A 316 -2.95 12.19 -67.98
N ARG A 317 -4.21 12.60 -67.81
CA ARG A 317 -5.12 12.92 -68.92
C ARG A 317 -4.64 14.10 -69.76
N PHE A 318 -4.02 15.10 -69.13
CA PHE A 318 -3.40 16.21 -69.84
C PHE A 318 -2.16 15.77 -70.64
N GLN A 319 -1.28 14.96 -70.03
CA GLN A 319 -0.08 14.44 -70.70
C GLN A 319 -0.38 13.54 -71.89
N THR A 320 -1.47 12.77 -71.82
CA THR A 320 -1.96 11.93 -72.93
C THR A 320 -2.68 12.73 -74.04
N GLY A 321 -2.83 14.05 -73.87
CA GLY A 321 -3.51 14.93 -74.82
C GLY A 321 -5.03 14.79 -74.83
N SER A 322 -5.60 14.09 -73.84
CA SER A 322 -7.05 13.86 -73.70
C SER A 322 -7.79 15.08 -73.10
N LEU A 323 -7.05 16.04 -72.55
CA LEU A 323 -7.60 17.23 -71.89
C LEU A 323 -7.01 18.52 -72.48
N PRO A 324 -7.83 19.48 -72.93
CA PRO A 324 -7.37 20.81 -73.34
C PRO A 324 -6.71 21.57 -72.18
N VAL A 325 -5.78 22.49 -72.51
CA VAL A 325 -5.00 23.26 -71.52
C VAL A 325 -5.90 24.08 -70.60
N GLU A 326 -6.91 24.73 -71.16
CA GLU A 326 -7.82 25.61 -70.41
C GLU A 326 -8.63 24.80 -69.38
N THR A 327 -9.17 23.66 -69.80
CA THR A 327 -9.92 22.74 -68.92
C THR A 327 -9.01 22.08 -67.87
N PHE A 328 -7.77 21.75 -68.24
CA PHE A 328 -6.79 21.22 -67.31
C PHE A 328 -6.46 22.22 -66.20
N VAL A 329 -6.15 23.47 -66.55
CA VAL A 329 -5.78 24.48 -65.55
C VAL A 329 -6.93 24.73 -64.58
N GLU A 330 -8.16 24.88 -65.08
CA GLU A 330 -9.34 25.07 -64.22
C GLU A 330 -9.56 23.91 -63.24
N GLN A 331 -9.53 22.67 -63.73
CA GLN A 331 -9.82 21.49 -62.90
C GLN A 331 -8.65 21.15 -61.96
N TYR A 332 -7.40 21.30 -62.42
CA TYR A 332 -6.22 20.99 -61.64
C TYR A 332 -6.01 21.98 -60.50
N VAL A 333 -6.21 23.28 -60.75
CA VAL A 333 -6.14 24.31 -59.70
C VAL A 333 -7.21 24.06 -58.65
N ALA A 334 -8.46 23.80 -59.06
CA ALA A 334 -9.54 23.48 -58.13
C ALA A 334 -9.25 22.22 -57.28
N ALA A 335 -8.71 21.15 -57.90
CA ALA A 335 -8.36 19.92 -57.20
C ALA A 335 -7.18 20.09 -56.22
N ARG A 336 -6.17 20.89 -56.59
CA ARG A 336 -5.02 21.20 -55.72
C ARG A 336 -5.40 22.13 -54.58
N GLU A 337 -6.26 23.12 -54.82
CA GLU A 337 -6.83 23.95 -53.75
C GLU A 337 -7.61 23.11 -52.73
N ALA A 338 -8.46 22.19 -53.20
CA ALA A 338 -9.19 21.27 -52.34
C ALA A 338 -8.25 20.39 -51.50
N PHE A 339 -7.21 19.82 -52.11
CA PHE A 339 -6.18 19.05 -51.42
C PHE A 339 -5.50 19.87 -50.30
N HIS A 340 -5.00 21.07 -50.62
CA HIS A 340 -4.30 21.90 -49.64
C HIS A 340 -5.21 22.35 -48.49
N VAL A 341 -6.49 22.65 -48.75
CA VAL A 341 -7.46 22.98 -47.70
C VAL A 341 -7.67 21.79 -46.76
N ILE A 342 -7.76 20.58 -47.29
CA ILE A 342 -7.94 19.36 -46.50
C ILE A 342 -6.66 19.03 -45.71
N ASP A 343 -5.50 19.15 -46.33
CA ASP A 343 -4.21 18.86 -45.69
C ASP A 343 -3.88 19.86 -44.58
N LEU A 344 -4.16 21.16 -44.78
CA LEU A 344 -4.02 22.17 -43.72
C LEU A 344 -4.94 21.86 -42.53
N LYS A 345 -6.19 21.45 -42.79
CA LYS A 345 -7.11 21.01 -41.73
C LYS A 345 -6.57 19.77 -40.99
N ARG A 346 -5.93 18.84 -41.71
CA ARG A 346 -5.33 17.64 -41.14
C ARG A 346 -4.16 17.97 -40.24
N GLN A 347 -3.23 18.79 -40.72
CA GLN A 347 -2.08 19.24 -39.94
C GLN A 347 -2.53 19.98 -38.68
N ALA A 348 -3.49 20.91 -38.81
CA ALA A 348 -4.06 21.62 -37.67
C ALA A 348 -4.71 20.68 -36.63
N ALA A 349 -5.46 19.67 -37.11
CA ALA A 349 -6.08 18.68 -36.23
C ALA A 349 -5.05 17.77 -35.55
N GLU A 350 -4.00 17.35 -36.25
CA GLU A 350 -2.91 16.55 -35.70
C GLU A 350 -2.12 17.32 -34.63
N HIS A 351 -1.79 18.58 -34.88
CA HIS A 351 -1.11 19.43 -33.90
C HIS A 351 -1.96 19.70 -32.66
N SER A 352 -3.27 19.88 -32.81
CA SER A 352 -4.19 20.06 -31.68
C SER A 352 -4.38 18.81 -30.83
N MET A 353 -3.99 17.62 -31.30
CA MET A 353 -4.07 16.36 -30.54
C MET A 353 -2.81 16.04 -29.73
N VAL A 354 -1.70 16.71 -30.01
CA VAL A 354 -0.40 16.49 -29.35
C VAL A 354 -0.18 17.48 -28.19
N ALA A 355 -0.95 18.58 -28.14
CA ALA A 355 -0.96 19.57 -27.06
C ALA A 355 -1.97 19.18 -25.96
#